data_AF-A0A5N5UPM2-F1
#
_entry.id   AF-A0A5N5UPM2-F1
#
_cell.length_a   1.000
_cell.length_b   1.000
_cell.length_c   1.000
_cell.angle_alpha   90.00
_cell.angle_beta   90.00
_cell.angle_gamma   90.00
#
_symmetry.space_group_name_H-M   'P 1'
#
loop_
_entity.id
_entity.type
_entity.pdbx_description
1 polymer ?
#
loop_
_entity_poly.entity_id
_entity_poly.type
_entity_poly.pdbx_seq_one_letter_code
_entity_poly.pdbx_strand_id
1 'polypeptide(L)'
;MKVALIGVGQAGGKLAEALSRDPLAADSVVSSLAINSARADLSSIGLDTLLVGAERVNGHGVGGDNDLGATVMRDDTNEVVDAVSGRVGSDCEAIIITAGLGGGTGSGGAPVLAHELKRVYDVPVYVLGVLPGRDEGALYQRNAGRSLKTLAREADATILVDNDAWRQVGESMDEGYAAVNEKIAQRVGLLLAAGEFDPANVAAESVVDSSEIINTLREGSLAAIGYASAESSPDADANLNTITSVVRNALLTGTSLPDATTAESGLLIVAGRADRINRKGVESARTWLEDELGSMQVRGGDYPLDSERLAGLVLLGGVERSERVQAFLDRASEASVAEETPDATESLVNDDLDDLF
;
A
#
# COMPACT_ATOMS: atom_id res chain seq x y z
N MET A 1 5.26 8.97 12.54
CA MET A 1 6.09 8.69 11.37
C MET A 1 5.81 9.70 10.28
N LYS A 2 6.74 10.65 10.10
CA LYS A 2 6.67 11.66 9.06
C LYS A 2 7.11 11.10 7.71
N VAL A 3 6.33 11.35 6.67
CA VAL A 3 6.56 10.76 5.34
C VAL A 3 6.43 11.75 4.20
N ALA A 4 7.28 11.58 3.19
CA ALA A 4 7.07 12.16 1.87
C ALA A 4 6.27 11.17 1.01
N LEU A 5 5.16 11.62 0.42
CA LEU A 5 4.19 10.76 -0.27
C LEU A 5 4.23 10.96 -1.79
N ILE A 6 4.65 9.95 -2.54
CA ILE A 6 4.86 10.03 -3.98
C ILE A 6 3.91 9.08 -4.72
N GLY A 7 2.85 9.61 -5.32
CA GLY A 7 1.93 8.83 -6.14
C GLY A 7 2.43 8.65 -7.56
N VAL A 8 2.47 7.41 -8.06
CA VAL A 8 2.91 7.09 -9.42
C VAL A 8 1.78 6.46 -10.23
N GLY A 9 1.48 7.08 -11.38
CA GLY A 9 0.35 6.73 -12.23
C GLY A 9 -0.99 7.21 -11.67
N GLN A 10 -2.08 6.92 -12.38
CA GLN A 10 -3.42 7.39 -12.02
C GLN A 10 -3.89 6.88 -10.65
N ALA A 11 -3.84 5.56 -10.44
CA ALA A 11 -4.25 4.93 -9.17
C ALA A 11 -3.37 5.40 -8.00
N GLY A 12 -2.06 5.47 -8.20
CA GLY A 12 -1.12 5.98 -7.21
C GLY A 12 -1.43 7.42 -6.80
N GLY A 13 -1.62 8.31 -7.79
CA GLY A 13 -1.97 9.70 -7.55
C GLY A 13 -3.28 9.90 -6.79
N LYS A 14 -4.34 9.17 -7.15
CA LYS A 14 -5.62 9.20 -6.41
C LYS A 14 -5.49 8.69 -4.98
N LEU A 15 -4.70 7.64 -4.76
CA LEU A 15 -4.46 7.10 -3.42
C LEU A 15 -3.60 8.06 -2.57
N ALA A 16 -2.58 8.68 -3.17
CA ALA A 16 -1.77 9.69 -2.51
C ALA A 16 -2.63 10.92 -2.11
N GLU A 17 -3.57 11.32 -2.96
CA GLU A 17 -4.51 12.40 -2.68
C GLU A 17 -5.43 12.05 -1.52
N ALA A 18 -6.01 10.84 -1.51
CA ALA A 18 -6.85 10.37 -0.42
C ALA A 18 -6.09 10.36 0.92
N LEU A 19 -4.85 9.85 0.92
CA LEU A 19 -3.95 9.87 2.09
C LEU A 19 -3.63 11.30 2.56
N SER A 20 -3.31 12.21 1.64
CA SER A 20 -3.00 13.60 2.00
C SER A 20 -4.20 14.36 2.57
N ARG A 21 -5.42 13.89 2.31
CA ARG A 21 -6.67 14.46 2.84
C ARG A 21 -7.14 13.80 4.13
N ASP A 22 -6.57 12.65 4.50
CA ASP A 22 -7.00 11.92 5.68
C ASP A 22 -6.60 12.69 6.95
N PRO A 23 -7.54 12.95 7.88
CA PRO A 23 -7.24 13.73 9.08
C PRO A 23 -6.20 13.09 10.00
N LEU A 24 -6.08 11.77 10.02
CA LEU A 24 -5.08 11.09 10.85
C LEU A 24 -3.68 11.27 10.26
N ALA A 25 -3.58 11.36 8.93
CA ALA A 25 -2.31 11.54 8.24
C ALA A 25 -1.81 13.00 8.22
N ALA A 26 -2.62 13.97 8.67
CA ALA A 26 -2.38 15.40 8.45
C ALA A 26 -1.02 15.91 8.99
N ASP A 27 -0.61 15.43 10.16
CA ASP A 27 0.68 15.82 10.77
C ASP A 27 1.85 14.92 10.32
N SER A 28 1.54 13.79 9.68
CA SER A 28 2.53 12.81 9.22
C SER A 28 2.93 13.01 7.75
N VAL A 29 2.04 13.45 6.87
CA VAL A 29 2.37 13.69 5.46
C VAL A 29 3.02 15.06 5.32
N VAL A 30 4.35 15.11 5.32
CA VAL A 30 5.11 16.38 5.25
C VAL A 30 5.12 16.99 3.85
N SER A 31 4.95 16.16 2.83
CA SER A 31 4.90 16.58 1.44
C SER A 31 4.23 15.51 0.59
N SER A 32 3.67 15.92 -0.54
CA SER A 32 3.09 14.99 -1.51
C SER A 32 3.34 15.42 -2.96
N LEU A 33 3.44 14.44 -3.85
CA LEU A 33 3.66 14.63 -5.28
C LEU A 33 2.98 13.51 -6.08
N ALA A 34 2.27 13.86 -7.14
CA ALA A 34 1.73 12.90 -8.10
C ALA A 34 2.50 12.95 -9.42
N ILE A 35 3.07 11.81 -9.82
CA ILE A 35 3.86 11.62 -11.03
C ILE A 35 3.08 10.74 -12.00
N ASN A 36 2.87 11.21 -13.23
CA ASN A 36 2.21 10.39 -14.24
C ASN A 36 2.68 10.79 -15.65
N SER A 37 2.44 9.93 -16.63
CA SER A 37 2.70 10.19 -18.05
C SER A 37 1.45 10.61 -18.83
N ALA A 38 0.29 10.62 -18.17
CA ALA A 38 -0.97 11.11 -18.71
C ALA A 38 -1.34 12.45 -18.06
N ARG A 39 -1.37 13.53 -18.85
CA ARG A 39 -1.68 14.89 -18.37
C ARG A 39 -3.11 15.03 -17.88
N ALA A 40 -4.05 14.34 -18.54
CA ALA A 40 -5.47 14.37 -18.16
C ALA A 40 -5.68 13.87 -16.73
N ASP A 41 -5.01 12.78 -16.35
CA ASP A 41 -5.09 12.23 -15.01
C ASP A 41 -4.55 13.21 -13.95
N LEU A 42 -3.40 13.83 -14.21
CA LEU A 42 -2.80 14.81 -13.30
C LEU A 42 -3.70 16.02 -13.07
N SER A 43 -4.45 16.46 -14.09
CA SER A 43 -5.36 17.60 -13.95
C SER A 43 -6.50 17.39 -12.96
N SER A 44 -6.82 16.12 -12.64
CA SER A 44 -7.86 15.75 -11.68
C SER A 44 -7.36 15.56 -10.24
N ILE A 45 -6.04 15.57 -10.04
CA ILE A 45 -5.40 15.32 -8.74
C ILE A 45 -5.12 16.65 -8.05
N GLY A 46 -5.64 16.83 -6.84
CA GLY A 46 -5.45 18.02 -6.01
C GLY A 46 -4.13 18.08 -5.24
N LEU A 47 -3.05 17.53 -5.79
CA LEU A 47 -1.70 17.55 -5.25
C LEU A 47 -0.75 18.33 -6.17
N ASP A 48 0.49 18.56 -5.74
CA ASP A 48 1.55 18.91 -6.67
C ASP A 48 1.72 17.77 -7.70
N THR A 49 1.98 18.13 -8.96
CA THR A 49 2.04 17.17 -10.06
C THR A 49 3.32 17.30 -10.87
N LEU A 50 3.79 16.16 -11.39
CA LEU A 50 4.90 16.06 -12.32
C LEU A 50 4.51 15.19 -13.51
N LEU A 51 4.65 15.74 -14.72
CA LEU A 51 4.42 15.01 -15.96
C LEU A 51 5.74 14.40 -16.44
N VAL A 52 5.78 13.09 -16.61
CA VAL A 52 6.92 12.36 -17.19
C VAL A 52 6.59 11.78 -18.56
N GLY A 53 7.60 11.46 -19.37
CA GLY A 53 7.48 10.82 -20.66
C GLY A 53 6.90 11.74 -21.73
N ALA A 54 6.99 13.05 -21.56
CA ALA A 54 6.49 14.01 -22.53
C ALA A 54 7.10 13.76 -23.93
N GLU A 55 8.39 13.43 -24.00
CA GLU A 55 9.09 13.12 -25.26
C GLU A 55 8.68 11.78 -25.89
N ARG A 56 8.21 10.82 -25.08
CA ARG A 56 7.86 9.46 -25.53
C ARG A 56 6.38 9.32 -25.91
N VAL A 57 5.49 9.88 -25.10
CA VAL A 57 4.03 9.65 -25.20
C VAL A 57 3.21 10.93 -25.29
N ASN A 58 3.85 12.10 -25.40
CA ASN A 58 3.18 13.41 -25.55
C ASN A 58 2.11 13.69 -24.49
N GLY A 59 2.26 13.14 -23.28
CA GLY A 59 1.30 13.32 -22.19
C GLY A 59 0.00 12.52 -22.29
N HIS A 60 -0.07 11.47 -23.13
CA HIS A 60 -1.25 10.60 -23.28
C HIS A 60 -1.22 9.33 -22.42
N GLY A 61 -0.13 9.11 -21.68
CA GLY A 61 0.09 7.86 -20.94
C GLY A 61 0.70 6.75 -21.79
N VAL A 62 1.13 5.68 -21.12
CA VAL A 62 1.77 4.50 -21.75
C VAL A 62 0.79 3.36 -22.07
N GLY A 63 -0.52 3.56 -21.87
CA GLY A 63 -1.55 2.61 -22.33
C GLY A 63 -1.49 1.19 -21.72
N GLY A 64 -0.96 1.04 -20.51
CA GLY A 64 -0.79 -0.29 -19.88
C GLY A 64 0.51 -1.00 -20.25
N ASP A 65 1.37 -0.40 -21.09
CA ASP A 65 2.71 -0.90 -21.35
C ASP A 65 3.62 -0.64 -20.15
N ASN A 66 3.95 -1.72 -19.42
CA ASN A 66 4.81 -1.68 -18.24
C ASN A 66 6.26 -1.31 -18.60
N ASP A 67 6.80 -1.87 -19.68
CA ASP A 67 8.20 -1.67 -20.07
C ASP A 67 8.43 -0.24 -20.56
N LEU A 68 7.46 0.32 -21.29
CA LEU A 68 7.44 1.74 -21.65
C LEU A 68 7.27 2.63 -20.41
N GLY A 69 6.42 2.24 -19.46
CA GLY A 69 6.26 2.94 -18.17
C GLY A 69 7.57 3.04 -17.39
N ALA A 70 8.31 1.94 -17.31
CA ALA A 70 9.62 1.91 -16.67
C ALA A 70 10.66 2.73 -17.45
N THR A 71 10.62 2.71 -18.78
CA THR A 71 11.53 3.48 -19.63
C THR A 71 11.29 4.98 -19.51
N VAL A 72 10.02 5.41 -19.50
CA VAL A 72 9.65 6.82 -19.25
C VAL A 72 10.17 7.30 -17.90
N MET A 73 10.00 6.50 -16.83
CA MET A 73 10.51 6.88 -15.52
C MET A 73 12.04 6.96 -15.48
N ARG A 74 12.74 6.05 -16.18
CA ARG A 74 14.20 6.05 -16.28
C ARG A 74 14.73 7.26 -17.06
N ASP A 75 14.12 7.58 -18.18
CA ASP A 75 14.53 8.70 -19.04
C ASP A 75 14.41 10.04 -18.27
N ASP A 76 13.36 10.19 -17.46
CA ASP A 76 13.08 11.42 -16.69
C ASP A 76 13.51 11.35 -15.21
N THR A 77 14.37 10.39 -14.84
CA THR A 77 14.74 10.15 -13.43
C THR A 77 15.34 11.39 -12.76
N ASN A 78 16.18 12.17 -13.46
CA ASN A 78 16.78 13.36 -12.89
C ASN A 78 15.71 14.40 -12.49
N GLU A 79 14.73 14.64 -13.36
CA GLU A 79 13.64 15.57 -13.09
C GLU A 79 12.77 15.09 -11.91
N VAL A 80 12.51 13.78 -11.85
CA VAL A 80 11.76 13.16 -10.77
C VAL A 80 12.50 13.28 -9.43
N VAL A 81 13.79 12.96 -9.39
CA VAL A 81 14.60 13.06 -8.17
C VAL A 81 14.72 14.51 -7.71
N ASP A 82 14.90 15.47 -8.62
CA ASP A 82 14.94 16.90 -8.30
C ASP A 82 13.60 17.38 -7.72
N ALA A 83 12.48 16.93 -8.30
CA ALA A 83 11.15 17.23 -7.76
C ALA A 83 10.94 16.62 -6.36
N VAL A 84 11.45 15.41 -6.10
CA VAL A 84 11.37 14.79 -4.77
C VAL A 84 12.32 15.45 -3.77
N SER A 85 13.48 15.95 -4.20
CA SER A 85 14.49 16.57 -3.31
C SER A 85 13.99 17.78 -2.54
N GLY A 86 13.12 18.60 -3.15
CA GLY A 86 12.50 19.72 -2.46
C GLY A 86 11.42 19.32 -1.43
N ARG A 87 11.09 18.03 -1.34
CA ARG A 87 9.95 17.48 -0.59
C ARG A 87 10.39 16.56 0.55
N VAL A 88 11.61 16.04 0.52
CA VAL A 88 12.18 15.22 1.59
C VAL A 88 13.01 16.11 2.52
N GLY A 89 12.36 16.60 3.58
CA GLY A 89 12.98 17.40 4.63
C GLY A 89 13.79 16.58 5.63
N SER A 90 14.50 17.26 6.53
CA SER A 90 15.29 16.61 7.60
C SER A 90 14.45 15.89 8.64
N ASP A 91 13.16 16.20 8.73
CA ASP A 91 12.19 15.56 9.62
C ASP A 91 11.41 14.42 8.93
N CYS A 92 11.68 14.14 7.66
CA CYS A 92 11.13 12.98 6.97
C CYS A 92 11.78 11.70 7.50
N GLU A 93 10.96 10.72 7.90
CA GLU A 93 11.40 9.45 8.47
C GLU A 93 11.26 8.28 7.49
N ALA A 94 10.42 8.42 6.46
CA ALA A 94 10.28 7.45 5.38
C ALA A 94 9.72 8.09 4.10
N ILE A 95 9.96 7.46 2.95
CA ILE A 95 9.30 7.83 1.70
C ILE A 95 8.28 6.74 1.36
N ILE A 96 7.05 7.12 1.03
CA ILE A 96 6.00 6.19 0.60
C ILE A 96 5.65 6.45 -0.85
N ILE A 97 5.89 5.46 -1.71
CA ILE A 97 5.45 5.48 -3.10
C ILE A 97 4.09 4.78 -3.20
N THR A 98 3.05 5.45 -3.68
CA THR A 98 1.75 4.79 -3.94
C THR A 98 1.63 4.46 -5.42
N ALA A 99 1.23 3.24 -5.77
CA ALA A 99 1.14 2.82 -7.17
C ALA A 99 0.10 1.73 -7.42
N GLY A 100 -0.58 1.83 -8.56
CA GLY A 100 -1.34 0.72 -9.13
C GLY A 100 -0.41 -0.23 -9.87
N LEU A 101 -0.29 -1.46 -9.39
CA LEU A 101 0.65 -2.44 -9.92
C LEU A 101 0.19 -3.04 -11.25
N GLY A 102 -1.10 -2.99 -11.57
CA GLY A 102 -1.63 -3.54 -12.84
C GLY A 102 -1.46 -2.62 -14.05
N GLY A 103 -1.27 -1.31 -13.85
CA GLY A 103 -1.21 -0.33 -14.95
C GLY A 103 0.09 -0.37 -15.77
N GLY A 104 0.37 0.69 -16.51
CA GLY A 104 1.65 0.86 -17.21
C GLY A 104 2.61 1.75 -16.43
N THR A 105 2.26 3.04 -16.26
CA THR A 105 3.12 4.04 -15.60
C THR A 105 3.42 3.71 -14.14
N GLY A 106 2.40 3.39 -13.34
CA GLY A 106 2.59 3.01 -11.92
C GLY A 106 3.38 1.71 -11.80
N SER A 107 2.96 0.70 -12.55
CA SER A 107 3.54 -0.64 -12.53
C SER A 107 5.03 -0.66 -12.92
N GLY A 108 5.40 0.02 -14.00
CA GLY A 108 6.78 0.08 -14.48
C GLY A 108 7.62 1.15 -13.79
N GLY A 109 7.01 2.29 -13.45
CA GLY A 109 7.70 3.45 -12.89
C GLY A 109 7.96 3.35 -11.39
N ALA A 110 7.06 2.78 -10.59
CA ALA A 110 7.23 2.69 -9.15
C ALA A 110 8.48 1.89 -8.72
N PRO A 111 8.81 0.72 -9.33
CA PRO A 111 10.05 0.01 -8.99
C PRO A 111 11.31 0.77 -9.37
N VAL A 112 11.30 1.48 -10.52
CA VAL A 112 12.41 2.34 -10.95
C VAL A 112 12.62 3.45 -9.93
N LEU A 113 11.54 4.13 -9.53
CA LEU A 113 11.62 5.22 -8.57
C LEU A 113 12.07 4.73 -7.18
N ALA A 114 11.57 3.59 -6.72
CA ALA A 114 11.99 2.99 -5.45
C ALA A 114 13.51 2.75 -5.42
N HIS A 115 14.05 2.16 -6.50
CA HIS A 115 15.48 1.93 -6.65
C HIS A 115 16.29 3.22 -6.54
N GLU A 116 15.90 4.26 -7.27
CA GLU A 116 16.63 5.53 -7.29
C GLU A 116 16.55 6.26 -5.95
N LEU A 117 15.38 6.28 -5.31
CA LEU A 117 15.23 6.93 -4.01
C LEU A 117 16.04 6.24 -2.91
N LYS A 118 16.11 4.90 -2.89
CA LYS A 118 16.97 4.16 -1.95
C LYS A 118 18.46 4.43 -2.12
N ARG A 119 18.89 4.87 -3.30
CA ARG A 119 20.29 5.24 -3.56
C ARG A 119 20.61 6.66 -3.10
N VAL A 120 19.59 7.52 -3.06
CA VAL A 120 19.74 8.96 -2.78
C VAL A 120 19.48 9.29 -1.30
N TYR A 121 18.58 8.56 -0.65
CA TYR A 121 18.12 8.83 0.71
C TYR A 121 18.45 7.70 1.68
N ASP A 122 18.79 8.06 2.92
CA ASP A 122 19.07 7.11 4.01
C ASP A 122 17.81 6.64 4.75
N VAL A 123 16.64 7.25 4.47
CA VAL A 123 15.36 6.85 5.05
C VAL A 123 14.75 5.69 4.25
N PRO A 124 14.00 4.78 4.89
CA PRO A 124 13.37 3.67 4.20
C PRO A 124 12.36 4.16 3.14
N VAL A 125 12.34 3.44 2.02
CA VAL A 125 11.42 3.66 0.89
C VAL A 125 10.43 2.50 0.83
N TYR A 126 9.19 2.80 1.21
CA TYR A 126 8.08 1.85 1.16
C TYR A 126 7.23 2.06 -0.08
N VAL A 127 6.58 0.99 -0.53
CA VAL A 127 5.60 1.06 -1.60
C VAL A 127 4.23 0.61 -1.09
N LEU A 128 3.20 1.41 -1.35
CA LEU A 128 1.81 1.05 -1.19
C LEU A 128 1.28 0.57 -2.54
N GLY A 129 1.31 -0.74 -2.75
CA GLY A 129 1.07 -1.38 -4.02
C GLY A 129 -0.35 -1.92 -4.16
N VAL A 130 -1.14 -1.32 -5.05
CA VAL A 130 -2.51 -1.75 -5.33
C VAL A 130 -2.51 -2.85 -6.39
N LEU A 131 -2.94 -4.05 -5.99
CA LEU A 131 -3.12 -5.21 -6.85
C LEU A 131 -4.43 -5.09 -7.64
N PRO A 132 -4.44 -5.48 -8.93
CA PRO A 132 -5.64 -5.50 -9.74
C PRO A 132 -6.62 -6.57 -9.24
N GLY A 133 -7.91 -6.29 -9.38
CA GLY A 133 -8.97 -7.26 -9.04
C GLY A 133 -8.94 -8.49 -9.96
N ARG A 134 -9.51 -9.61 -9.52
CA ARG A 134 -9.54 -10.89 -10.26
C ARG A 134 -10.24 -10.79 -11.60
N ASP A 135 -11.22 -9.90 -11.71
CA ASP A 135 -12.00 -9.67 -12.93
C ASP A 135 -11.27 -8.77 -13.96
N GLU A 136 -10.14 -8.17 -13.57
CA GLU A 136 -9.33 -7.37 -14.49
C GLU A 136 -8.54 -8.28 -15.44
N GLY A 137 -8.42 -7.85 -16.70
CA GLY A 137 -7.81 -8.64 -17.78
C GLY A 137 -6.36 -9.09 -17.54
N ALA A 138 -5.94 -10.10 -18.31
CA ALA A 138 -4.63 -10.77 -18.19
C ALA A 138 -3.44 -9.80 -18.22
N LEU A 139 -3.52 -8.73 -19.03
CA LEU A 139 -2.51 -7.67 -19.08
C LEU A 139 -2.23 -7.08 -17.68
N TYR A 140 -3.28 -6.74 -16.92
CA TYR A 140 -3.13 -6.13 -15.60
C TYR A 140 -2.54 -7.11 -14.59
N GLN A 141 -2.96 -8.37 -14.61
CA GLN A 141 -2.41 -9.42 -13.75
C GLN A 141 -0.90 -9.61 -14.01
N ARG A 142 -0.52 -9.70 -15.29
CA ARG A 142 0.89 -9.83 -15.71
C ARG A 142 1.73 -8.64 -15.26
N ASN A 143 1.26 -7.42 -15.53
CA ASN A 143 1.95 -6.20 -15.13
C ASN A 143 2.18 -6.16 -13.62
N ALA A 144 1.14 -6.48 -12.84
CA ALA A 144 1.24 -6.51 -11.39
C ALA A 144 2.20 -7.59 -10.89
N GLY A 145 2.23 -8.78 -11.50
CA GLY A 145 3.22 -9.81 -11.19
C GLY A 145 4.66 -9.36 -11.45
N ARG A 146 4.92 -8.74 -12.61
CA ARG A 146 6.25 -8.21 -12.97
C ARG A 146 6.70 -7.07 -12.04
N SER A 147 5.79 -6.15 -11.75
CA SER A 147 6.03 -5.02 -10.85
C SER A 147 6.33 -5.50 -9.43
N LEU A 148 5.49 -6.38 -8.89
CA LEU A 148 5.64 -6.94 -7.53
C LEU A 148 6.97 -7.67 -7.35
N LYS A 149 7.38 -8.49 -8.33
CA LYS A 149 8.66 -9.20 -8.31
C LYS A 149 9.87 -8.24 -8.31
N THR A 150 9.72 -7.07 -8.90
CA THR A 150 10.77 -6.04 -8.91
C THR A 150 10.77 -5.26 -7.61
N LEU A 151 9.60 -4.81 -7.14
CA LEU A 151 9.45 -4.12 -5.87
C LEU A 151 9.93 -4.93 -4.67
N ALA A 152 9.75 -6.25 -4.67
CA ALA A 152 10.28 -7.13 -3.63
C ALA A 152 11.82 -7.06 -3.46
N ARG A 153 12.54 -6.51 -4.46
CA ARG A 153 13.99 -6.29 -4.44
C ARG A 153 14.38 -4.83 -4.28
N GLU A 154 13.58 -3.92 -4.85
CA GLU A 154 13.92 -2.50 -4.93
C GLU A 154 13.28 -1.63 -3.85
N ALA A 155 12.21 -2.06 -3.18
CA ALA A 155 11.64 -1.36 -2.03
C ALA A 155 12.24 -1.89 -0.72
N ASP A 156 12.15 -1.14 0.37
CA ASP A 156 12.41 -1.69 1.71
C ASP A 156 11.26 -2.58 2.17
N ALA A 157 10.03 -2.21 1.85
CA ALA A 157 8.85 -3.07 1.97
C ALA A 157 7.73 -2.61 1.03
N THR A 158 6.88 -3.53 0.60
CA THR A 158 5.68 -3.24 -0.20
C THR A 158 4.42 -3.65 0.57
N ILE A 159 3.67 -2.66 1.07
CA ILE A 159 2.36 -2.88 1.70
C ILE A 159 1.35 -3.12 0.57
N LEU A 160 0.78 -4.32 0.53
CA LEU A 160 -0.14 -4.73 -0.51
C LEU A 160 -1.57 -4.35 -0.18
N VAL A 161 -2.25 -3.86 -1.22
CA VAL A 161 -3.66 -3.50 -1.20
C VAL A 161 -4.37 -4.30 -2.29
N ASP A 162 -5.32 -5.13 -1.90
CA ASP A 162 -6.10 -5.92 -2.82
C ASP A 162 -7.43 -5.24 -3.13
N ASN A 163 -7.61 -4.80 -4.37
CA ASN A 163 -8.86 -4.18 -4.81
C ASN A 163 -10.08 -5.10 -4.63
N ASP A 164 -9.92 -6.42 -4.71
CA ASP A 164 -11.05 -7.34 -4.52
C ASP A 164 -11.52 -7.41 -3.07
N ALA A 165 -10.68 -7.05 -2.10
CA ALA A 165 -10.97 -7.23 -0.68
C ALA A 165 -12.18 -6.40 -0.23
N TRP A 166 -12.48 -5.29 -0.91
CA TRP A 166 -13.43 -4.29 -0.41
C TRP A 166 -14.43 -3.75 -1.43
N ARG A 167 -14.52 -4.37 -2.61
CA ARG A 167 -15.58 -4.06 -3.58
C ARG A 167 -16.94 -4.50 -3.01
N GLN A 168 -17.94 -3.62 -3.06
CA GLN A 168 -19.31 -3.98 -2.73
C GLN A 168 -20.10 -4.32 -3.99
N VAL A 169 -21.06 -5.24 -3.86
CA VAL A 169 -21.94 -5.63 -4.96
C VAL A 169 -22.87 -4.46 -5.29
N GLY A 170 -22.82 -3.96 -6.52
CA GLY A 170 -23.72 -2.93 -7.03
C GLY A 170 -23.18 -1.50 -7.06
N GLU A 171 -21.95 -1.26 -6.61
CA GLU A 171 -21.25 0.02 -6.77
C GLU A 171 -20.70 0.19 -8.19
N SER A 172 -20.59 1.43 -8.67
CA SER A 172 -19.81 1.70 -9.89
C SER A 172 -18.32 1.48 -9.63
N MET A 173 -17.55 1.30 -10.71
CA MET A 173 -16.11 1.04 -10.60
C MET A 173 -15.37 2.21 -9.93
N ASP A 174 -15.71 3.45 -10.30
CA ASP A 174 -15.08 4.65 -9.76
C ASP A 174 -15.42 4.87 -8.28
N GLU A 175 -16.68 4.63 -7.88
CA GLU A 175 -17.10 4.68 -6.47
C GLU A 175 -16.38 3.61 -5.65
N GLY A 176 -16.26 2.39 -6.20
CA GLY A 176 -15.54 1.30 -5.56
C GLY A 176 -14.07 1.66 -5.29
N TYR A 177 -13.38 2.22 -6.28
CA TYR A 177 -11.99 2.66 -6.10
C TYR A 177 -11.85 3.82 -5.11
N ALA A 178 -12.77 4.79 -5.12
CA ALA A 178 -12.77 5.87 -4.14
C ALA A 178 -12.94 5.33 -2.71
N ALA A 179 -13.89 4.41 -2.51
CA ALA A 179 -14.12 3.78 -1.21
C ALA A 179 -12.92 2.94 -0.74
N VAL A 180 -12.24 2.23 -1.65
CA VAL A 180 -10.99 1.53 -1.35
C VAL A 180 -9.90 2.52 -0.92
N ASN A 181 -9.74 3.63 -1.65
CA ASN A 181 -8.74 4.65 -1.32
C ASN A 181 -8.97 5.26 0.06
N GLU A 182 -10.22 5.59 0.42
CA GLU A 182 -10.56 6.12 1.76
C GLU A 182 -10.26 5.10 2.87
N LYS A 183 -10.61 3.82 2.65
CA LYS A 183 -10.33 2.74 3.62
C LYS A 183 -8.84 2.54 3.84
N ILE A 184 -8.03 2.64 2.79
CA ILE A 184 -6.57 2.57 2.90
C ILE A 184 -6.00 3.83 3.54
N ALA A 185 -6.50 4.99 3.16
CA ALA A 185 -6.06 6.27 3.68
C ALA A 185 -6.21 6.31 5.21
N GLN A 186 -7.36 5.86 5.73
CA GLN A 186 -7.58 5.74 7.17
C GLN A 186 -6.59 4.79 7.86
N ARG A 187 -6.30 3.63 7.24
CA ARG A 187 -5.42 2.60 7.82
C ARG A 187 -3.99 3.09 7.90
N VAL A 188 -3.46 3.57 6.77
CA VAL A 188 -2.08 4.06 6.70
C VAL A 188 -1.96 5.37 7.48
N GLY A 189 -2.96 6.26 7.44
CA GLY A 189 -3.01 7.47 8.25
C GLY A 189 -2.91 7.17 9.73
N LEU A 190 -3.71 6.21 10.25
CA LEU A 190 -3.61 5.77 11.64
C LEU A 190 -2.23 5.16 11.97
N LEU A 191 -1.66 4.34 11.08
CA LEU A 191 -0.33 3.76 11.26
C LEU A 191 0.74 4.86 11.39
N LEU A 192 0.70 5.86 10.51
CA LEU A 192 1.67 6.96 10.51
C LEU A 192 1.53 7.85 11.73
N ALA A 193 0.29 8.21 12.06
CA ALA A 193 -0.07 9.02 13.22
C ALA A 193 0.36 8.33 14.52
N ALA A 194 0.17 7.01 14.60
CA ALA A 194 0.57 6.23 15.76
C ALA A 194 2.08 6.19 15.98
N GLY A 195 2.89 6.40 14.92
CA GLY A 195 4.33 6.53 15.05
C GLY A 195 4.80 7.94 15.42
N GLU A 196 3.92 8.94 15.48
CA GLU A 196 4.26 10.28 15.99
C GLU A 196 4.26 10.24 17.51
N PHE A 197 5.39 10.62 18.12
CA PHE A 197 5.46 10.78 19.57
C PHE A 197 4.98 12.19 19.96
N ASP A 198 3.84 12.30 20.63
CA ASP A 198 3.42 13.53 21.30
C ASP A 198 3.83 13.50 22.78
N PRO A 199 4.81 14.31 23.20
CA PRO A 199 5.24 14.40 24.60
C PRO A 199 4.14 14.90 25.55
N ALA A 200 3.08 15.52 25.04
CA ALA A 200 1.93 15.98 25.84
C ALA A 200 0.94 14.85 26.14
N ASN A 201 0.99 13.74 25.39
CA ASN A 201 0.04 12.63 25.47
C ASN A 201 0.56 11.49 26.37
N VAL A 202 1.02 11.85 27.58
CA VAL A 202 1.67 11.00 28.60
C VAL A 202 0.74 9.91 29.19
N ALA A 203 -0.48 9.78 28.68
CA ALA A 203 -1.49 8.83 29.17
C ALA A 203 -1.37 7.43 28.55
N ALA A 204 -0.51 7.24 27.53
CA ALA A 204 -0.24 5.92 26.95
C ALA A 204 0.84 5.18 27.75
N GLU A 205 0.58 3.93 28.12
CA GLU A 205 1.53 3.09 28.87
C GLU A 205 2.65 2.51 27.97
N SER A 206 2.38 2.30 26.67
CA SER A 206 3.34 1.86 25.65
C SER A 206 3.02 2.54 24.32
N VAL A 207 3.73 3.62 23.98
CA VAL A 207 3.52 4.37 22.73
C VAL A 207 4.29 3.68 21.61
N VAL A 208 3.63 3.52 20.46
CA VAL A 208 4.30 3.08 19.23
C VAL A 208 5.14 4.24 18.70
N ASP A 209 6.38 3.98 18.29
CA ASP A 209 7.21 4.98 17.60
C ASP A 209 7.45 4.57 16.14
N SER A 210 8.03 5.48 15.36
CA SER A 210 8.44 5.19 13.98
C SER A 210 9.39 3.99 13.89
N SER A 211 10.23 3.73 14.91
CA SER A 211 11.18 2.62 14.91
C SER A 211 10.47 1.27 14.96
N GLU A 212 9.38 1.15 15.71
CA GLU A 212 8.59 -0.08 15.76
C GLU A 212 7.93 -0.41 14.41
N ILE A 213 7.48 0.61 13.66
CA ILE A 213 6.97 0.45 12.29
C ILE A 213 8.10 0.02 11.36
N ILE A 214 9.26 0.71 11.40
CA ILE A 214 10.43 0.41 10.56
C ILE A 214 10.94 -1.02 10.83
N ASN A 215 11.05 -1.41 12.09
CA ASN A 215 11.54 -2.73 12.47
C ASN A 215 10.55 -3.85 12.09
N THR A 216 9.26 -3.56 12.04
CA THR A 216 8.25 -4.52 11.55
C THR A 216 8.35 -4.68 10.03
N LEU A 217 8.47 -3.57 9.30
CA LEU A 217 8.60 -3.61 7.83
C LEU A 217 9.96 -4.10 7.33
N ARG A 218 10.98 -4.15 8.19
CA ARG A 218 12.32 -4.66 7.84
C ARG A 218 12.33 -6.18 7.64
N GLU A 219 11.42 -6.90 8.30
CA GLU A 219 11.31 -8.35 8.21
C GLU A 219 10.43 -8.68 7.00
N GLY A 220 11.06 -9.03 5.88
CA GLY A 220 10.40 -9.35 4.62
C GLY A 220 10.32 -8.19 3.63
N SER A 221 9.81 -8.50 2.45
CA SER A 221 9.65 -7.58 1.31
C SER A 221 8.20 -7.17 1.08
N LEU A 222 7.24 -8.01 1.50
CA LEU A 222 5.81 -7.78 1.37
C LEU A 222 5.16 -7.61 2.74
N ALA A 223 4.20 -6.69 2.82
CA ALA A 223 3.47 -6.38 4.03
C ALA A 223 1.96 -6.26 3.79
N ALA A 224 1.18 -6.33 4.86
CA ALA A 224 -0.26 -6.10 4.83
C ALA A 224 -0.71 -5.33 6.07
N ILE A 225 -1.85 -4.63 5.96
CA ILE A 225 -2.39 -3.81 7.04
C ILE A 225 -3.86 -4.15 7.32
N GLY A 226 -4.10 -4.62 8.53
CA GLY A 226 -5.41 -4.95 9.09
C GLY A 226 -5.99 -3.82 9.91
N TYR A 227 -7.31 -3.63 9.84
CA TYR A 227 -8.02 -2.68 10.67
C TYR A 227 -9.45 -3.10 10.93
N ALA A 228 -9.88 -2.93 12.18
CA ALA A 228 -11.28 -2.98 12.56
C ALA A 228 -11.54 -2.03 13.74
N SER A 229 -12.80 -1.61 13.91
CA SER A 229 -13.22 -0.80 15.05
C SER A 229 -14.57 -1.23 15.59
N ALA A 230 -14.80 -0.94 16.88
CA ALA A 230 -16.06 -1.19 17.57
C ALA A 230 -16.36 -0.04 18.56
N GLU A 231 -17.62 0.10 18.95
CA GLU A 231 -17.98 1.02 20.03
C GLU A 231 -17.33 0.58 21.35
N SER A 232 -16.92 1.56 22.15
CA SER A 232 -16.28 1.32 23.44
C SER A 232 -17.22 1.64 24.59
N SER A 233 -17.16 0.84 25.65
CA SER A 233 -17.75 1.18 26.93
C SER A 233 -16.97 2.33 27.57
N PRO A 234 -17.63 3.24 28.32
CA PRO A 234 -16.93 4.19 29.20
C PRO A 234 -16.10 3.52 30.29
N ASP A 235 -16.43 2.27 30.65
CA ASP A 235 -15.65 1.45 31.58
C ASP A 235 -14.61 0.62 30.83
N ALA A 236 -13.33 0.88 31.07
CA ALA A 236 -12.22 0.15 30.47
C ALA A 236 -12.27 -1.35 30.77
N ASP A 237 -12.69 -1.79 31.96
CA ASP A 237 -12.73 -3.22 32.28
C ASP A 237 -13.74 -4.01 31.43
N ALA A 238 -14.79 -3.34 30.95
CA ALA A 238 -15.74 -3.92 30.01
C ALA A 238 -15.19 -4.03 28.56
N ASN A 239 -14.12 -3.31 28.22
CA ASN A 239 -13.57 -3.26 26.87
C ASN A 239 -12.57 -4.36 26.54
N LEU A 240 -12.22 -5.25 27.48
CA LEU A 240 -11.27 -6.35 27.25
C LEU A 240 -11.68 -7.19 26.03
N ASN A 241 -12.94 -7.62 25.99
CA ASN A 241 -13.47 -8.42 24.87
C ASN A 241 -13.61 -7.61 23.58
N THR A 242 -13.87 -6.30 23.70
CA THR A 242 -13.92 -5.40 22.54
C THR A 242 -12.56 -5.32 21.87
N ILE A 243 -11.49 -5.12 22.64
CA ILE A 243 -10.10 -5.06 22.14
C ILE A 243 -9.73 -6.36 21.44
N THR A 244 -9.92 -7.51 22.09
CA THR A 244 -9.60 -8.80 21.48
C THR A 244 -10.42 -9.07 20.22
N SER A 245 -11.69 -8.64 20.18
CA SER A 245 -12.54 -8.77 19.00
C SER A 245 -12.11 -7.88 17.84
N VAL A 246 -11.76 -6.61 18.09
CA VAL A 246 -11.31 -5.72 17.01
C VAL A 246 -9.96 -6.16 16.46
N VAL A 247 -9.04 -6.66 17.29
CA VAL A 247 -7.75 -7.18 16.80
C VAL A 247 -7.93 -8.44 15.96
N ARG A 248 -8.79 -9.37 16.40
CA ARG A 248 -9.16 -10.56 15.61
C ARG A 248 -9.75 -10.17 14.26
N ASN A 249 -10.71 -9.23 14.25
CA ASN A 249 -11.32 -8.77 13.02
C ASN A 249 -10.33 -8.03 12.13
N ALA A 250 -9.42 -7.22 12.70
CA ALA A 250 -8.39 -6.52 11.94
C ALA A 250 -7.52 -7.50 11.15
N LEU A 251 -7.10 -8.61 11.76
CA LEU A 251 -6.30 -9.65 11.11
C LEU A 251 -7.13 -10.49 10.13
N LEU A 252 -8.25 -11.05 10.59
CA LEU A 252 -8.95 -12.14 9.88
C LEU A 252 -9.85 -11.64 8.74
N THR A 253 -10.42 -10.43 8.87
CA THR A 253 -11.40 -9.91 7.89
C THR A 253 -11.11 -8.49 7.42
N GLY A 254 -10.33 -7.73 8.19
CA GLY A 254 -10.05 -6.31 7.97
C GLY A 254 -8.73 -5.99 7.27
N THR A 255 -7.96 -7.03 6.88
CA THR A 255 -6.66 -6.94 6.21
C THR A 255 -6.77 -6.37 4.79
N SER A 256 -5.75 -5.60 4.40
CA SER A 256 -5.55 -5.10 3.04
C SER A 256 -5.21 -6.19 2.03
N LEU A 257 -4.86 -7.36 2.52
CA LEU A 257 -4.61 -8.54 1.74
C LEU A 257 -5.31 -9.71 2.43
N PRO A 258 -6.47 -10.16 1.93
CA PRO A 258 -7.22 -11.27 2.49
C PRO A 258 -6.36 -12.52 2.68
N ASP A 259 -6.63 -13.29 3.73
CA ASP A 259 -5.92 -14.55 4.05
C ASP A 259 -4.40 -14.41 4.30
N ALA A 260 -3.91 -13.18 4.52
CA ALA A 260 -2.55 -12.92 4.96
C ALA A 260 -2.39 -13.12 6.48
N THR A 261 -2.56 -14.36 6.95
CA THR A 261 -2.45 -14.70 8.39
C THR A 261 -1.06 -15.16 8.79
N THR A 262 -0.22 -15.58 7.85
CA THR A 262 1.20 -15.91 8.10
C THR A 262 2.10 -14.73 7.78
N ALA A 263 2.85 -14.27 8.79
CA ALA A 263 3.77 -13.14 8.68
C ALA A 263 5.05 -13.40 9.51
N GLU A 264 6.18 -12.84 9.11
CA GLU A 264 7.45 -12.94 9.84
C GLU A 264 7.48 -12.02 11.07
N SER A 265 6.80 -10.88 11.01
CA SER A 265 6.66 -9.95 12.12
C SER A 265 5.28 -9.29 12.15
N GLY A 266 4.90 -8.77 13.31
CA GLY A 266 3.65 -8.04 13.50
C GLY A 266 3.81 -6.79 14.36
N LEU A 267 2.98 -5.79 14.13
CA LEU A 267 2.82 -4.64 14.99
C LEU A 267 1.33 -4.42 15.27
N LEU A 268 0.96 -4.50 16.55
CA LEU A 268 -0.39 -4.23 17.02
C LEU A 268 -0.49 -2.79 17.55
N ILE A 269 -1.46 -2.03 17.04
CA ILE A 269 -1.81 -0.71 17.54
C ILE A 269 -3.27 -0.73 18.01
N VAL A 270 -3.51 -0.39 19.28
CA VAL A 270 -4.86 -0.21 19.81
C VAL A 270 -5.14 1.27 19.98
N ALA A 271 -6.04 1.80 19.15
CA ALA A 271 -6.36 3.23 19.13
C ALA A 271 -7.71 3.53 19.78
N GLY A 272 -7.78 4.63 20.52
CA GLY A 272 -8.99 5.12 21.17
C GLY A 272 -8.66 5.92 22.43
N ARG A 273 -9.67 6.32 23.21
CA ARG A 273 -9.40 7.11 24.41
C ARG A 273 -8.63 6.30 25.45
N ALA A 274 -7.59 6.90 26.03
CA ALA A 274 -6.71 6.24 27.00
C ALA A 274 -7.47 5.68 28.21
N ASP A 275 -8.52 6.37 28.68
CA ASP A 275 -9.37 5.94 29.80
C ASP A 275 -10.28 4.74 29.47
N ARG A 276 -10.33 4.30 28.21
CA ARG A 276 -11.14 3.18 27.75
C ARG A 276 -10.33 1.97 27.28
N ILE A 277 -9.01 2.10 27.14
CA ILE A 277 -8.12 1.03 26.71
C ILE A 277 -7.81 0.12 27.90
N ASN A 278 -8.23 -1.14 27.83
CA ASN A 278 -7.93 -2.13 28.86
C ASN A 278 -6.58 -2.79 28.63
N ARG A 279 -5.63 -2.60 29.55
CA ARG A 279 -4.31 -3.21 29.48
C ARG A 279 -4.32 -4.74 29.31
N LYS A 280 -5.15 -5.45 30.09
CA LYS A 280 -5.23 -6.92 29.97
C LYS A 280 -5.78 -7.34 28.61
N GLY A 281 -6.68 -6.53 28.04
CA GLY A 281 -7.19 -6.72 26.68
C GLY A 281 -6.12 -6.58 25.61
N VAL A 282 -5.28 -5.54 25.71
CA VAL A 282 -4.15 -5.31 24.79
C VAL A 282 -3.15 -6.47 24.87
N GLU A 283 -2.71 -6.85 26.08
CA GLU A 283 -1.79 -7.98 26.28
C GLU A 283 -2.38 -9.30 25.76
N SER A 284 -3.67 -9.58 26.06
CA SER A 284 -4.33 -10.80 25.57
C SER A 284 -4.46 -10.81 24.04
N ALA A 285 -4.72 -9.65 23.43
CA ALA A 285 -4.81 -9.53 21.98
C ALA A 285 -3.43 -9.70 21.31
N ARG A 286 -2.37 -9.17 21.94
CA ARG A 286 -0.99 -9.37 21.49
C ARG A 286 -0.56 -10.83 21.57
N THR A 287 -0.77 -11.50 22.71
CA THR A 287 -0.47 -12.95 22.82
C THR A 287 -1.23 -13.76 21.79
N TRP A 288 -2.51 -13.45 21.57
CA TRP A 288 -3.27 -14.13 20.52
C TRP A 288 -2.69 -13.89 19.12
N LEU A 289 -2.25 -12.66 18.82
CA LEU A 289 -1.62 -12.34 17.54
C LEU A 289 -0.28 -13.09 17.36
N GLU A 290 0.54 -13.21 18.41
CA GLU A 290 1.78 -14.01 18.41
C GLU A 290 1.49 -15.48 18.06
N ASP A 291 0.48 -16.07 18.71
CA ASP A 291 0.06 -17.45 18.47
C ASP A 291 -0.47 -17.66 17.04
N GLU A 292 -1.27 -16.71 16.53
CA GLU A 292 -1.89 -16.82 15.21
C GLU A 292 -0.89 -16.63 14.06
N LEU A 293 0.05 -15.68 14.20
CA LEU A 293 1.09 -15.44 13.19
C LEU A 293 2.17 -16.54 13.19
N GLY A 294 2.31 -17.28 14.30
CA GLY A 294 3.42 -18.22 14.50
C GLY A 294 4.78 -17.51 14.60
N SER A 295 4.79 -16.23 14.96
CA SER A 295 6.00 -15.40 15.09
C SER A 295 6.16 -14.86 16.51
N MET A 296 7.38 -14.91 17.02
CA MET A 296 7.77 -14.31 18.31
C MET A 296 8.01 -12.79 18.21
N GLN A 297 7.89 -12.20 17.02
CA GLN A 297 8.21 -10.78 16.78
C GLN A 297 6.96 -9.92 16.63
N VAL A 298 6.04 -10.00 17.58
CA VAL A 298 4.90 -9.07 17.64
C VAL A 298 5.24 -7.93 18.57
N ARG A 299 5.27 -6.73 18.00
CA ARG A 299 5.39 -5.45 18.68
C ARG A 299 4.00 -4.91 18.98
N GLY A 300 3.88 -3.97 19.91
CA GLY A 300 2.61 -3.30 20.06
C GLY A 300 2.59 -2.17 21.06
N GLY A 301 1.58 -1.32 20.89
CA GLY A 301 1.33 -0.19 21.76
C GLY A 301 -0.06 0.39 21.55
N ASP A 302 -0.36 1.36 22.41
CA ASP A 302 -1.64 2.06 22.41
C ASP A 302 -1.46 3.42 21.74
N TYR A 303 -2.48 3.87 21.03
CA TYR A 303 -2.53 5.20 20.43
C TYR A 303 -3.73 5.99 20.94
N PRO A 304 -3.52 6.90 21.92
CA PRO A 304 -4.60 7.71 22.47
C PRO A 304 -5.22 8.61 21.41
N LEU A 305 -6.50 8.40 21.14
CA LEU A 305 -7.30 9.21 20.21
C LEU A 305 -8.59 9.63 20.89
N ASP A 306 -9.04 10.86 20.69
CA ASP A 306 -10.34 11.30 21.19
C ASP A 306 -11.48 10.69 20.34
N SER A 307 -11.88 9.47 20.69
CA SER A 307 -12.90 8.70 20.00
C SER A 307 -13.72 7.86 20.97
N GLU A 308 -15.02 7.76 20.69
CA GLU A 308 -15.95 6.87 21.39
C GLU A 308 -15.82 5.40 20.95
N ARG A 309 -14.92 5.12 19.99
CA ARG A 309 -14.64 3.79 19.46
C ARG A 309 -13.24 3.33 19.87
N LEU A 310 -13.09 2.01 19.97
CA LEU A 310 -11.78 1.36 20.00
C LEU A 310 -11.51 0.77 18.61
N ALA A 311 -10.29 0.97 18.12
CA ALA A 311 -9.81 0.39 16.88
C ALA A 311 -8.59 -0.49 17.15
N GLY A 312 -8.53 -1.61 16.45
CA GLY A 312 -7.32 -2.43 16.35
C GLY A 312 -6.74 -2.26 14.95
N LEU A 313 -5.46 -1.95 14.87
CA LEU A 313 -4.68 -1.92 13.64
C LEU A 313 -3.53 -2.92 13.77
N VAL A 314 -3.37 -3.75 12.75
CA VAL A 314 -2.35 -4.81 12.72
C VAL A 314 -1.53 -4.63 11.45
N LEU A 315 -0.26 -4.27 11.59
CA LEU A 315 0.69 -4.27 10.48
C LEU A 315 1.44 -5.60 10.48
N LEU A 316 1.52 -6.24 9.32
CA LEU A 316 2.18 -7.53 9.12
C LEU A 316 3.37 -7.33 8.19
N GLY A 317 4.56 -7.76 8.61
CA GLY A 317 5.76 -7.82 7.79
C GLY A 317 6.06 -9.26 7.36
N GLY A 318 6.51 -9.46 6.13
CA GLY A 318 6.89 -10.78 5.63
C GLY A 318 5.71 -11.68 5.29
N VAL A 319 4.73 -11.18 4.54
CA VAL A 319 3.51 -11.92 4.16
C VAL A 319 3.63 -12.73 2.86
N GLU A 320 4.84 -12.96 2.35
CA GLU A 320 5.10 -13.62 1.07
C GLU A 320 4.51 -15.03 0.97
N ARG A 321 4.40 -15.71 2.12
CA ARG A 321 3.88 -17.08 2.20
C ARG A 321 2.36 -17.18 2.29
N SER A 322 1.66 -16.06 2.31
CA SER A 322 0.20 -16.06 2.34
C SER A 322 -0.39 -16.66 1.06
N GLU A 323 -1.48 -17.41 1.22
CA GLU A 323 -2.17 -18.07 0.10
C GLU A 323 -2.60 -17.08 -0.98
N ARG A 324 -2.99 -15.86 -0.56
CA ARG A 324 -3.42 -14.81 -1.48
C ARG A 324 -2.29 -14.30 -2.37
N VAL A 325 -1.08 -14.11 -1.85
CA VAL A 325 0.09 -13.72 -2.68
C VAL A 325 0.43 -14.83 -3.65
N GLN A 326 0.49 -16.08 -3.18
CA GLN A 326 0.83 -17.22 -4.03
C GLN A 326 -0.19 -17.39 -5.17
N ALA A 327 -1.48 -17.39 -4.84
CA ALA A 327 -2.55 -17.45 -5.83
C ALA A 327 -2.55 -16.25 -6.81
N PHE A 328 -2.10 -15.08 -6.37
CA PHE A 328 -1.92 -13.94 -7.26
C PHE A 328 -0.74 -14.16 -8.22
N LEU A 329 0.42 -14.59 -7.71
CA LEU A 329 1.62 -14.84 -8.50
C LEU A 329 1.43 -15.97 -9.52
N ASP A 330 0.73 -17.03 -9.14
CA ASP A 330 0.42 -18.15 -10.04
C ASP A 330 -0.42 -17.66 -11.23
N ARG A 331 -1.51 -16.92 -10.99
CA ARG A 331 -2.33 -16.32 -12.04
C ARG A 331 -1.54 -15.36 -12.94
N ALA A 332 -0.66 -14.54 -12.35
CA ALA A 332 0.18 -13.63 -13.11
C ALA A 332 1.20 -14.36 -14.00
N SER A 333 1.72 -15.50 -13.52
CA SER A 333 2.60 -16.38 -14.27
C SER A 333 1.84 -17.02 -15.45
N GLU A 334 0.65 -17.57 -15.21
CA GLU A 334 -0.21 -18.11 -16.26
C GLU A 334 -0.54 -17.06 -17.35
N ALA A 335 -0.88 -15.84 -16.94
CA ALA A 335 -1.14 -14.72 -17.85
C ALA A 335 0.09 -14.31 -18.68
N SER A 336 1.30 -14.55 -18.17
CA SER A 336 2.55 -14.29 -18.91
C SER A 336 2.79 -15.36 -19.98
N VAL A 337 2.59 -16.64 -19.64
CA VAL A 337 2.80 -17.77 -20.56
C VAL A 337 1.80 -17.76 -21.72
N ALA A 338 0.55 -17.37 -21.46
CA ALA A 338 -0.50 -17.30 -22.48
C ALA A 338 -0.21 -16.29 -23.62
N GLU A 339 0.60 -15.25 -23.37
CA GLU A 339 1.03 -14.29 -24.40
C GLU A 339 2.22 -14.81 -25.22
N GLU A 340 3.15 -15.53 -24.59
CA GLU A 340 4.32 -16.12 -25.27
C GLU A 340 3.95 -17.28 -26.18
N THR A 341 2.74 -17.83 -26.04
CA THR A 341 2.19 -18.86 -26.91
C THR A 341 1.32 -18.18 -27.96
N PRO A 342 1.77 -17.99 -29.23
CA PRO A 342 0.93 -17.39 -30.24
C PRO A 342 -0.30 -18.26 -30.45
N ASP A 343 -1.46 -17.63 -30.54
CA ASP A 343 -2.69 -18.32 -30.89
C ASP A 343 -2.48 -18.99 -32.27
N ALA A 344 -2.54 -20.32 -32.32
CA ALA A 344 -2.32 -21.11 -33.54
C ALA A 344 -3.33 -20.77 -34.66
N THR A 345 -4.30 -19.92 -34.36
CA THR A 345 -5.28 -19.35 -35.29
C THR A 345 -4.75 -18.15 -36.07
N GLU A 346 -3.77 -17.38 -35.57
CA GLU A 346 -3.18 -16.26 -36.34
C GLU A 346 -2.18 -16.74 -37.40
N SER A 347 -1.54 -17.90 -37.20
CA SER A 347 -0.65 -18.49 -38.23
C SER A 347 -1.39 -19.06 -39.44
N LEU A 348 -2.71 -19.20 -39.38
CA LEU A 348 -3.53 -19.73 -40.49
C LEU A 348 -4.10 -18.65 -41.40
N VAL A 349 -4.00 -17.36 -41.03
CA VAL A 349 -4.59 -16.25 -41.81
C VAL A 349 -3.56 -15.62 -42.78
N ASN A 350 -2.27 -15.89 -42.59
CA ASN A 350 -1.21 -15.30 -43.43
C ASN A 350 -0.75 -16.18 -44.61
N ASP A 351 -1.05 -17.49 -44.62
CA ASP A 351 -0.60 -18.38 -45.71
C ASP A 351 -1.53 -18.37 -46.95
N ASP A 352 -2.73 -17.75 -46.87
CA ASP A 352 -3.72 -17.77 -47.95
C ASP A 352 -3.77 -16.48 -48.81
N LEU A 353 -2.92 -15.48 -48.54
CA LEU A 353 -2.93 -14.19 -49.26
C LEU A 353 -1.70 -13.93 -50.16
N ASP A 354 -0.68 -14.78 -50.12
CA ASP A 354 0.53 -14.62 -50.94
C ASP A 354 0.41 -15.17 -52.38
N ASP A 355 -0.68 -15.86 -52.71
CA ASP A 355 -0.94 -16.44 -54.06
C ASP A 355 -1.85 -15.57 -54.95
N LEU A 356 -2.05 -14.29 -54.61
CA LEU A 356 -2.98 -13.39 -55.33
C LEU A 356 -2.34 -12.10 -55.85
N PHE A 357 -1.12 -12.12 -56.40
CA PHE A 357 -0.62 -11.08 -57.32
C PHE A 357 0.33 -11.60 -58.40
#